data_AF-A0AA43F9L8-F1
#
_entry.id   AF-A0AA43F9L8-F1
#
_cell.length_a   1.000
_cell.length_b   1.000
_cell.length_c   1.000
_cell.angle_alpha   90.00
_cell.angle_beta   90.00
_cell.angle_gamma   90.00
#
_symmetry.space_group_name_H-M   'P 1'
#
loop_
_entity.id
_entity.type
_entity.pdbx_description
1 polymer ?
#
loop_
_entity_poly.entity_id
_entity_poly.type
_entity_poly.pdbx_seq_one_letter_code
_entity_poly.pdbx_strand_id
1 'polypeptide(L)'
;ESASAFSIVMMHLSRLSEELIVWASQEFQFVDLPDAFCTGSSMMPQKKNPDVPELVRGKTGRVYGHLVSLLTMLKALPLSYNRDLQEDKPALFDALDTVQSSVRVITELMRRLKVNRETLKRALQGGGLLATELADYLVLRGVPFREAHGITGRIVRAALDQGREITDLSLDEMRGYCERIEKGVFTRLTAAAAIDHKRQIGGTAKVRVEQRIRELEQFLS
;
A
#
# COMPACT_ATOMS: atom_id res chain seq x y z
N GLU A 1 23.92 15.66 -6.14
CA GLU A 1 22.92 15.52 -5.06
C GLU A 1 21.48 15.64 -5.56
N SER A 2 21.08 16.73 -6.22
CA SER A 2 19.71 16.93 -6.71
C SER A 2 19.15 15.75 -7.53
N ALA A 3 19.93 15.20 -8.46
CA ALA A 3 19.53 14.01 -9.23
C ALA A 3 19.30 12.75 -8.37
N SER A 4 19.94 12.64 -7.21
CA SER A 4 19.70 11.55 -6.25
C SER A 4 18.37 11.77 -5.53
N ALA A 5 18.09 12.99 -5.07
CA ALA A 5 16.80 13.33 -4.48
C ALA A 5 15.64 13.11 -5.47
N PHE A 6 15.82 13.53 -6.73
CA PHE A 6 14.86 13.29 -7.82
C PHE A 6 14.62 11.80 -8.06
N SER A 7 15.67 10.99 -8.06
CA SER A 7 15.56 9.52 -8.16
C SER A 7 14.74 8.94 -7.01
N ILE A 8 14.97 9.37 -5.76
CA ILE A 8 14.20 8.89 -4.60
C ILE A 8 12.71 9.28 -4.71
N VAL A 9 12.41 10.50 -5.16
CA VAL A 9 11.02 10.92 -5.40
C VAL A 9 10.35 10.03 -6.45
N MET A 10 11.01 9.78 -7.58
CA MET A 10 10.46 8.90 -8.61
C MET A 10 10.28 7.46 -8.13
N MET A 11 11.16 6.94 -7.27
CA MET A 11 10.99 5.64 -6.62
C MET A 11 9.73 5.59 -5.76
N HIS A 12 9.47 6.63 -4.97
CA HIS A 12 8.24 6.70 -4.17
C HIS A 12 6.99 6.76 -5.07
N LEU A 13 7.03 7.56 -6.14
CA LEU A 13 5.94 7.64 -7.11
C LEU A 13 5.74 6.33 -7.87
N SER A 14 6.79 5.60 -8.20
CA SER A 14 6.68 4.32 -8.92
C SER A 14 5.98 3.25 -8.08
N ARG A 15 6.24 3.22 -6.76
CA ARG A 15 5.53 2.33 -5.83
C ARG A 15 4.05 2.69 -5.69
N LEU A 16 3.73 3.98 -5.58
CA LEU A 16 2.34 4.43 -5.59
C LEU A 16 1.65 4.08 -6.91
N SER A 17 2.33 4.27 -8.04
CA SER A 17 1.84 3.88 -9.35
C SER A 17 1.54 2.38 -9.42
N GLU A 18 2.41 1.51 -8.89
CA GLU A 18 2.18 0.07 -8.85
C GLU A 18 0.88 -0.28 -8.15
N GLU A 19 0.68 0.27 -6.94
CA GLU A 19 -0.53 0.06 -6.16
C GLU A 19 -1.77 0.51 -6.93
N LEU A 20 -1.74 1.69 -7.56
CA LEU A 20 -2.86 2.19 -8.36
C LEU A 20 -3.16 1.31 -9.58
N ILE A 21 -2.13 0.76 -10.23
CA ILE A 21 -2.29 -0.14 -11.38
C ILE A 21 -2.95 -1.45 -10.94
N VAL A 22 -2.47 -2.05 -9.84
CA VAL A 22 -3.05 -3.28 -9.28
C VAL A 22 -4.46 -3.03 -8.77
N TRP A 23 -4.68 -1.97 -7.99
CA TRP A 23 -5.98 -1.65 -7.41
C TRP A 23 -7.04 -1.30 -8.45
N ALA A 24 -6.65 -0.77 -9.61
CA ALA A 24 -7.54 -0.46 -10.72
C ALA A 24 -7.79 -1.65 -11.66
N SER A 25 -7.10 -2.79 -11.47
CA SER A 25 -7.28 -3.96 -12.32
C SER A 25 -8.69 -4.55 -12.18
N GLN A 26 -9.09 -5.35 -13.17
CA GLN A 26 -10.42 -5.98 -13.17
C GLN A 26 -10.57 -7.00 -12.04
N GLU A 27 -9.48 -7.62 -11.60
CA GLU A 27 -9.47 -8.60 -10.52
C GLU A 27 -9.66 -7.94 -9.14
N PHE A 28 -9.12 -6.73 -8.95
CA PHE A 28 -9.16 -6.03 -7.67
C PHE A 28 -10.28 -4.99 -7.59
N GLN A 29 -10.36 -4.07 -8.55
CA GLN A 29 -11.35 -2.98 -8.59
C GLN A 29 -11.51 -2.22 -7.27
N PHE A 30 -10.42 -2.02 -6.52
CA PHE A 30 -10.43 -1.27 -5.26
C PHE A 30 -10.56 0.23 -5.48
N VAL A 31 -10.07 0.72 -6.63
CA VAL A 31 -10.18 2.11 -7.03
C VAL A 31 -10.67 2.24 -8.47
N ASP A 32 -11.31 3.37 -8.78
CA ASP A 32 -11.58 3.81 -10.14
C ASP A 32 -10.79 5.10 -10.40
N LEU A 33 -9.87 5.01 -11.36
CA LEU A 33 -9.07 6.14 -11.81
C LEU A 33 -9.96 7.11 -12.61
N PRO A 34 -9.68 8.42 -12.69
CA PRO A 34 -10.51 9.31 -13.51
C PRO A 34 -10.19 9.13 -15.01
N ASP A 35 -11.19 9.21 -15.89
CA ASP A 35 -11.02 8.98 -17.35
C ASP A 35 -9.96 9.90 -17.98
N ALA A 36 -9.81 11.13 -17.48
CA ALA A 36 -8.80 12.07 -17.97
C ALA A 36 -7.33 11.61 -17.77
N PHE A 37 -7.11 10.58 -16.96
CA PHE A 37 -5.77 10.01 -16.66
C PHE A 37 -5.60 8.60 -17.23
N CYS A 38 -6.57 8.15 -18.03
CA CYS A 38 -6.66 6.82 -18.59
C CYS A 38 -7.01 6.87 -20.07
N THR A 39 -6.67 5.81 -20.79
CA THR A 39 -7.08 5.56 -22.16
C THR A 39 -8.00 4.35 -22.21
N GLY A 40 -9.00 4.41 -23.08
CA GLY A 40 -9.85 3.28 -23.41
C GLY A 40 -9.28 2.47 -24.58
N SER A 41 -9.67 1.21 -24.69
CA SER A 41 -9.45 0.44 -25.91
C SER A 41 -10.60 0.66 -26.90
N SER A 42 -10.29 0.92 -28.18
CA SER A 42 -11.29 0.98 -29.25
C SER A 42 -12.01 -0.36 -29.50
N MET A 43 -11.41 -1.49 -29.09
CA MET A 43 -12.00 -2.83 -29.22
C MET A 43 -12.69 -3.31 -27.94
N MET A 44 -12.27 -2.82 -26.76
CA MET A 44 -12.79 -3.23 -25.46
C MET A 44 -13.26 -2.00 -24.69
N PRO A 45 -14.54 -1.59 -24.84
CA PRO A 45 -15.08 -0.37 -24.23
C PRO A 45 -14.97 -0.31 -22.70
N GLN A 46 -14.94 -1.47 -22.04
CA GLN A 46 -14.79 -1.62 -20.60
C GLN A 46 -13.33 -1.55 -20.12
N LYS A 47 -12.34 -1.70 -21.02
CA LYS A 47 -10.93 -1.73 -20.65
C LYS A 47 -10.39 -0.32 -20.55
N LYS A 48 -10.04 0.06 -19.32
CA LYS A 48 -9.42 1.34 -18.97
C LYS A 48 -7.98 1.11 -18.54
N ASN A 49 -7.04 1.73 -19.25
CA ASN A 49 -5.62 1.57 -18.96
C ASN A 49 -5.16 2.64 -17.95
N PRO A 50 -4.37 2.29 -16.93
CA PRO A 50 -3.82 3.24 -15.97
C PRO A 50 -2.58 3.97 -16.53
N ASP A 51 -2.72 4.67 -17.65
CA ASP A 51 -1.58 5.22 -18.42
C ASP A 51 -0.70 6.17 -17.60
N VAL A 52 -1.31 7.05 -16.80
CA VAL A 52 -0.54 8.00 -15.98
C VAL A 52 0.32 7.28 -14.93
N PRO A 53 -0.24 6.38 -14.08
CA PRO A 53 0.57 5.53 -13.22
C PRO A 53 1.67 4.77 -13.97
N GLU A 54 1.36 4.15 -15.13
CA GLU A 54 2.32 3.40 -15.94
C GLU A 54 3.49 4.26 -16.44
N LEU A 55 3.19 5.44 -16.99
CA LEU A 55 4.19 6.38 -17.49
C LEU A 55 5.04 6.94 -16.37
N VAL A 56 4.46 7.27 -15.22
CA VAL A 56 5.21 7.75 -14.04
C VAL A 56 6.16 6.67 -13.53
N ARG A 57 5.69 5.41 -13.45
CA ARG A 57 6.53 4.26 -13.09
C ARG A 57 7.69 4.10 -14.09
N GLY A 58 7.41 4.10 -15.39
CA GLY A 58 8.43 3.99 -16.44
C GLY A 58 9.45 5.13 -16.44
N LYS A 59 9.00 6.38 -16.21
CA LYS A 59 9.88 7.57 -16.14
C LYS A 59 10.87 7.53 -14.98
N THR A 60 10.70 6.64 -14.00
CA THR A 60 11.72 6.40 -12.97
C THR A 60 13.04 5.96 -13.57
N GLY A 61 13.02 5.08 -14.59
CA GLY A 61 14.23 4.63 -15.27
C GLY A 61 14.98 5.77 -15.96
N ARG A 62 14.25 6.75 -16.50
CA ARG A 62 14.83 7.96 -17.11
C ARG A 62 15.60 8.81 -16.09
N VAL A 63 15.00 9.09 -14.94
CA VAL A 63 15.64 9.89 -13.88
C VAL A 63 16.83 9.14 -13.27
N TYR A 64 16.74 7.81 -13.12
CA TYR A 64 17.87 6.98 -12.69
C TYR A 64 19.03 7.05 -13.69
N GLY A 65 18.72 6.99 -14.99
CA GLY A 65 19.71 7.15 -16.07
C GLY A 65 20.46 8.48 -15.95
N HIS A 66 19.77 9.58 -15.66
CA HIS A 66 20.40 10.88 -15.44
C HIS A 66 21.32 10.90 -14.23
N LEU A 67 20.91 10.30 -13.11
CA LEU A 67 21.78 10.17 -11.94
C LEU A 67 23.06 9.40 -12.29
N VAL A 68 22.95 8.25 -12.95
CA VAL A 68 24.10 7.42 -13.33
C VAL A 68 25.00 8.16 -14.32
N SER A 69 24.42 8.86 -15.29
CA SER A 69 25.17 9.69 -16.25
C SER A 69 25.97 10.79 -15.56
N LEU A 70 25.35 11.55 -14.65
CA LEU A 70 26.00 12.61 -13.89
C LEU A 70 27.14 12.08 -13.00
N LEU A 71 26.91 10.96 -12.31
CA LEU A 71 27.96 10.32 -11.49
C LEU A 71 29.13 9.85 -12.36
N THR A 72 28.84 9.33 -13.55
CA THR A 72 29.87 8.83 -14.47
C THR A 72 30.66 9.96 -15.11
N MET A 73 30.00 11.07 -15.47
CA MET A 73 30.66 12.27 -16.02
C MET A 73 31.66 12.87 -15.03
N LEU A 74 31.31 12.92 -13.74
CA LEU A 74 32.19 13.46 -12.69
C LEU A 74 33.34 12.51 -12.29
N LYS A 75 33.24 11.22 -12.63
CA LYS A 75 34.19 10.20 -12.18
C LYS A 75 35.57 10.43 -12.82
N ALA A 76 36.58 10.58 -11.96
CA ALA A 76 37.98 10.79 -12.33
C ALA A 76 38.27 12.08 -13.12
N LEU A 77 37.39 13.09 -12.99
CA LEU A 77 37.61 14.40 -13.60
C LEU A 77 38.73 15.15 -12.84
N PRO A 78 39.86 15.51 -13.48
CA PRO A 78 40.94 16.24 -12.81
C PRO A 78 40.49 17.67 -12.50
N LEU A 79 41.09 18.30 -11.50
CA LEU A 79 40.78 19.69 -11.16
C LEU A 79 41.37 20.68 -12.19
N SER A 80 40.75 21.83 -12.48
CA SER A 80 39.51 22.36 -11.89
C SER A 80 38.31 22.29 -12.85
N TYR A 81 38.31 23.08 -13.91
CA TYR A 81 37.26 23.10 -14.93
C TYR A 81 37.66 22.27 -16.14
N ASN A 82 36.77 21.37 -16.56
CA ASN A 82 36.87 20.62 -17.80
C ASN A 82 35.56 20.80 -18.57
N ARG A 83 35.62 20.68 -19.91
CA ARG A 83 34.46 20.95 -20.78
C ARG A 83 33.35 19.89 -20.62
N ASP A 84 33.68 18.72 -20.11
CA ASP A 84 32.75 17.64 -19.70
C ASP A 84 31.63 18.16 -18.79
N LEU A 85 31.92 19.19 -17.97
CA LEU A 85 30.95 19.86 -17.10
C LEU A 85 29.87 20.64 -17.87
N GLN A 86 29.87 20.63 -19.21
CA GLN A 86 28.76 21.12 -20.02
C GLN A 86 27.59 20.11 -20.06
N GLU A 87 27.85 18.82 -19.85
CA GLU A 87 26.86 17.73 -19.90
C GLU A 87 25.98 17.63 -18.65
N ASP A 88 26.23 18.46 -17.63
CA ASP A 88 25.45 18.47 -16.38
C ASP A 88 24.01 18.98 -16.56
N LYS A 89 23.83 20.04 -17.35
CA LYS A 89 22.57 20.79 -17.50
C LYS A 89 21.47 19.97 -18.17
N PRO A 90 21.71 19.30 -19.33
CA PRO A 90 20.65 18.54 -19.98
C PRO A 90 20.06 17.44 -19.09
N ALA A 91 20.93 16.67 -18.42
CA ALA A 91 20.52 15.60 -17.51
C ALA A 91 19.77 16.15 -16.28
N LEU A 92 20.27 17.25 -15.70
CA LEU A 92 19.63 17.85 -14.53
C LEU A 92 18.25 18.46 -14.86
N PHE A 93 18.13 19.17 -15.99
CA PHE A 93 16.88 19.81 -16.40
C PHE A 93 15.82 18.78 -16.77
N ASP A 94 16.15 17.77 -17.58
CA ASP A 94 15.18 16.74 -17.95
C ASP A 94 14.75 15.90 -16.73
N ALA A 95 15.64 15.66 -15.76
CA ALA A 95 15.28 15.02 -14.49
C ALA A 95 14.31 15.89 -13.66
N LEU A 96 14.57 17.20 -13.56
CA LEU A 96 13.71 18.14 -12.84
C LEU A 96 12.31 18.21 -13.49
N ASP A 97 12.26 18.41 -14.81
CA ASP A 97 11.00 18.51 -15.57
C ASP A 97 10.18 17.23 -15.46
N THR A 98 10.86 16.07 -15.51
CA THR A 98 10.23 14.75 -15.33
C THR A 98 9.63 14.59 -13.94
N VAL A 99 10.37 14.94 -12.88
CA VAL A 99 9.87 14.86 -11.49
C VAL A 99 8.71 15.82 -11.28
N GLN A 100 8.84 17.08 -11.68
CA GLN A 100 7.79 18.09 -11.50
C GLN A 100 6.50 17.68 -12.22
N SER A 101 6.61 17.21 -13.46
CA SER A 101 5.45 16.75 -14.22
C SER A 101 4.80 15.51 -13.58
N SER A 102 5.60 14.56 -13.12
CA SER A 102 5.12 13.34 -12.46
C SER A 102 4.38 13.65 -11.15
N VAL A 103 4.93 14.53 -10.31
CA VAL A 103 4.29 14.96 -9.07
C VAL A 103 2.98 15.68 -9.35
N ARG A 104 2.95 16.61 -10.32
CA ARG A 104 1.74 17.36 -10.67
C ARG A 104 0.61 16.44 -11.16
N VAL A 105 0.92 15.53 -12.09
CA VAL A 105 -0.11 14.66 -12.67
C VAL A 105 -0.64 13.64 -11.65
N ILE A 106 0.23 13.07 -10.81
CA ILE A 106 -0.20 12.17 -9.72
C ILE A 106 -1.04 12.92 -8.69
N THR A 107 -0.69 14.17 -8.35
CA THR A 107 -1.49 14.99 -7.44
C THR A 107 -2.91 15.18 -7.97
N GLU A 108 -3.06 15.54 -9.24
CA GLU A 108 -4.38 15.71 -9.85
C GLU A 108 -5.17 14.41 -9.99
N LEU A 109 -4.50 13.29 -10.26
CA LEU A 109 -5.10 11.96 -10.24
C LEU A 109 -5.65 11.64 -8.85
N MET A 110 -4.83 11.79 -7.80
CA MET A 110 -5.19 11.45 -6.42
C MET A 110 -6.37 12.28 -5.90
N ARG A 111 -6.50 13.55 -6.32
CA ARG A 111 -7.64 14.41 -5.96
C ARG A 111 -8.98 13.90 -6.49
N ARG A 112 -8.96 13.12 -7.58
CA ARG A 112 -10.17 12.67 -8.30
C ARG A 112 -10.37 11.16 -8.22
N LEU A 113 -9.45 10.44 -7.60
CA LEU A 113 -9.49 9.01 -7.38
C LEU A 113 -10.76 8.62 -6.61
N LYS A 114 -11.50 7.62 -7.09
CA LYS A 114 -12.65 7.07 -6.38
C LYS A 114 -12.28 5.75 -5.73
N VAL A 115 -12.65 5.58 -4.47
CA VAL A 115 -12.44 4.34 -3.72
C VAL A 115 -13.72 3.52 -3.71
N ASN A 116 -13.64 2.27 -4.18
CA ASN A 116 -14.78 1.36 -4.27
C ASN A 116 -14.99 0.65 -2.93
N ARG A 117 -15.68 1.34 -2.01
CA ARG A 117 -15.89 0.89 -0.63
C ARG A 117 -16.54 -0.49 -0.54
N GLU A 118 -17.51 -0.79 -1.40
CA GLU A 118 -18.20 -2.09 -1.39
C GLU A 118 -17.31 -3.23 -1.88
N THR A 119 -16.42 -2.98 -2.85
CA THR A 119 -15.43 -3.98 -3.27
C THR A 119 -14.41 -4.24 -2.18
N LEU A 120 -13.90 -3.17 -1.52
CA LEU A 120 -13.01 -3.32 -0.38
C LEU A 120 -13.66 -4.07 0.78
N LYS A 121 -14.92 -3.77 1.12
CA LYS A 121 -15.66 -4.50 2.16
C LYS A 121 -15.77 -6.00 1.84
N ARG A 122 -16.05 -6.35 0.59
CA ARG A 122 -16.08 -7.76 0.15
C ARG A 122 -14.70 -8.40 0.23
N ALA A 123 -13.64 -7.68 -0.15
CA ALA A 123 -12.26 -8.18 -0.06
C ALA A 123 -11.78 -8.39 1.40
N LEU A 124 -12.42 -7.73 2.37
CA LEU A 124 -12.19 -7.97 3.81
C LEU A 124 -12.93 -9.21 4.35
N GLN A 125 -13.78 -9.84 3.53
CA GLN A 125 -14.44 -11.10 3.88
C GLN A 125 -13.61 -12.27 3.35
N GLY A 126 -13.36 -13.26 4.20
CA GLY A 126 -12.67 -14.48 3.82
C GLY A 126 -11.17 -14.51 4.15
N GLY A 127 -10.57 -15.70 4.06
CA GLY A 127 -9.12 -15.89 3.97
C GLY A 127 -8.37 -15.86 5.30
N GLY A 128 -9.06 -16.03 6.44
CA GLY A 128 -8.39 -16.13 7.73
C GLY A 128 -7.66 -14.86 8.19
N LEU A 129 -7.99 -13.68 7.62
CA LEU A 129 -7.40 -12.39 7.98
C LEU A 129 -7.44 -12.08 9.48
N LEU A 130 -8.43 -12.64 10.18
CA LEU A 130 -8.69 -12.43 11.60
C LEU A 130 -8.02 -13.48 12.50
N ALA A 131 -7.26 -14.43 11.94
CA ALA A 131 -6.56 -15.45 12.72
C ALA A 131 -5.60 -14.82 13.75
N THR A 132 -4.87 -13.78 13.36
CA THR A 132 -3.98 -13.05 14.26
C THR A 132 -4.75 -12.44 15.44
N GLU A 133 -5.97 -11.96 15.22
CA GLU A 133 -6.80 -11.38 16.29
C GLU A 133 -7.27 -12.45 17.29
N LEU A 134 -7.49 -13.70 16.85
CA LEU A 134 -7.78 -14.82 17.74
C LEU A 134 -6.56 -15.17 18.61
N ALA A 135 -5.36 -15.20 18.02
CA ALA A 135 -4.12 -15.43 18.75
C ALA A 135 -3.88 -14.33 19.79
N ASP A 136 -4.02 -13.05 19.40
CA ASP A 136 -3.90 -11.91 20.29
C ASP A 136 -4.94 -11.95 21.42
N TYR A 137 -6.19 -12.35 21.11
CA TYR A 137 -7.24 -12.54 22.11
C TYR A 137 -6.87 -13.57 23.17
N LEU A 138 -6.35 -14.73 22.76
CA LEU A 138 -5.93 -15.79 23.68
C LEU A 138 -4.76 -15.35 24.57
N VAL A 139 -3.81 -14.59 24.00
CA VAL A 139 -2.69 -14.00 24.76
C VAL A 139 -3.19 -13.05 25.85
N LEU A 140 -4.16 -12.20 25.53
CA LEU A 140 -4.79 -11.32 26.51
C LEU A 140 -5.56 -12.08 27.60
N ARG A 141 -5.91 -13.35 27.36
CA ARG A 141 -6.49 -14.29 28.34
C ARG A 141 -5.44 -15.16 29.03
N GLY A 142 -4.16 -14.76 28.95
CA GLY A 142 -3.05 -15.39 29.66
C GLY A 142 -2.55 -16.69 29.03
N VAL A 143 -2.87 -16.96 27.77
CA VAL A 143 -2.28 -18.09 27.02
C VAL A 143 -0.93 -17.65 26.44
N PRO A 144 0.18 -18.37 26.67
CA PRO A 144 1.46 -18.04 26.05
C PRO A 144 1.36 -17.94 24.52
N PHE A 145 2.02 -16.96 23.90
CA PHE A 145 1.87 -16.68 22.46
C PHE A 145 2.07 -17.90 21.56
N ARG A 146 3.09 -18.75 21.85
CA ARG A 146 3.35 -19.98 21.08
C ARG A 146 2.17 -20.95 21.13
N GLU A 147 1.53 -21.08 22.30
CA GLU A 147 0.36 -21.92 22.49
C GLU A 147 -0.87 -21.30 21.82
N ALA A 148 -1.09 -19.99 22.00
CA ALA A 148 -2.17 -19.25 21.34
C ALA A 148 -2.11 -19.36 19.81
N HIS A 149 -0.92 -19.23 19.23
CA HIS A 149 -0.69 -19.43 17.80
C HIS A 149 -1.00 -20.87 17.37
N GLY A 150 -0.57 -21.87 18.16
CA GLY A 150 -0.88 -23.28 17.89
C GLY A 150 -2.37 -23.60 17.96
N ILE A 151 -3.09 -23.08 18.96
CA ILE A 151 -4.54 -23.20 19.11
C ILE A 151 -5.25 -22.55 17.92
N THR A 152 -4.89 -21.32 17.60
CA THR A 152 -5.43 -20.56 16.47
C THR A 152 -5.23 -21.31 15.15
N GLY A 153 -4.03 -21.86 14.91
CA GLY A 153 -3.73 -22.64 13.71
C GLY A 153 -4.61 -23.89 13.57
N ARG A 154 -4.93 -24.56 14.67
CA ARG A 154 -5.87 -25.71 14.66
C ARG A 154 -7.31 -25.27 14.36
N ILE A 155 -7.75 -24.15 14.94
CA ILE A 155 -9.09 -23.59 14.71
C ILE A 155 -9.23 -23.16 13.23
N VAL A 156 -8.26 -22.41 12.70
CA VAL A 156 -8.23 -21.97 11.30
C VAL A 156 -8.24 -23.17 10.36
N ARG A 157 -7.41 -24.19 10.61
CA ARG A 157 -7.39 -25.40 9.79
C ARG A 157 -8.75 -26.11 9.81
N ALA A 158 -9.35 -26.28 10.98
CA ALA A 158 -10.66 -26.92 11.09
C ALA A 158 -11.77 -26.16 10.36
N ALA A 159 -11.74 -24.82 10.37
CA ALA A 159 -12.67 -24.01 9.59
C ALA A 159 -12.44 -24.21 8.08
N LEU A 160 -11.19 -24.14 7.62
CA LEU A 160 -10.81 -24.34 6.22
C LEU A 160 -11.17 -25.74 5.69
N ASP A 161 -10.92 -26.79 6.48
CA ASP A 161 -11.26 -28.17 6.12
C ASP A 161 -12.78 -28.36 5.94
N GLN A 162 -13.60 -27.48 6.54
CA GLN A 162 -15.06 -27.45 6.42
C GLN A 162 -15.57 -26.42 5.40
N GLY A 163 -14.68 -25.69 4.72
CA GLY A 163 -15.07 -24.61 3.80
C GLY A 163 -15.76 -23.42 4.51
N ARG A 164 -15.46 -23.20 5.79
CA ARG A 164 -16.03 -22.14 6.65
C ARG A 164 -14.95 -21.13 7.02
N GLU A 165 -15.36 -19.92 7.38
CA GLU A 165 -14.48 -18.95 8.04
C GLU A 165 -14.42 -19.17 9.55
N ILE A 166 -13.36 -18.68 10.21
CA ILE A 166 -13.26 -18.76 11.67
C ILE A 166 -14.41 -18.03 12.39
N THR A 167 -15.00 -17.03 11.73
CA THR A 167 -16.16 -16.29 12.23
C THR A 167 -17.46 -17.10 12.19
N ASP A 168 -17.49 -18.20 11.42
CA ASP A 168 -18.67 -19.06 11.30
C ASP A 168 -18.70 -20.16 12.36
N LEU A 169 -17.58 -20.37 13.08
CA LEU A 169 -17.50 -21.35 14.16
C LEU A 169 -18.29 -20.89 15.38
N SER A 170 -19.05 -21.81 15.99
CA SER A 170 -19.75 -21.56 17.24
C SER A 170 -18.78 -21.47 18.42
N LEU A 171 -19.27 -20.86 19.52
CA LEU A 171 -18.48 -20.76 20.75
C LEU A 171 -18.08 -22.15 21.28
N ASP A 172 -18.96 -23.14 21.18
CA ASP A 172 -18.71 -24.48 21.69
C ASP A 172 -17.67 -25.22 20.83
N GLU A 173 -17.72 -25.06 19.51
CA GLU A 173 -16.67 -25.54 18.61
C GLU A 173 -15.31 -24.92 18.97
N MET A 174 -15.25 -23.61 19.18
CA MET A 174 -14.01 -22.93 19.57
C MET A 174 -13.51 -23.36 20.95
N ARG A 175 -14.42 -23.54 21.93
CA ARG A 175 -14.07 -24.00 23.29
C ARG A 175 -13.50 -25.40 23.31
N GLY A 176 -13.85 -26.25 22.34
CA GLY A 176 -13.22 -27.56 22.14
C GLY A 176 -11.70 -27.48 21.93
N TYR A 177 -11.17 -26.31 21.50
CA TYR A 177 -9.73 -26.09 21.35
C TYR A 177 -9.09 -25.35 22.53
N CYS A 178 -9.85 -24.49 23.23
CA CYS A 178 -9.41 -23.76 24.41
C CYS A 178 -10.59 -23.24 25.23
N GLU A 179 -10.73 -23.71 26.47
CA GLU A 179 -11.80 -23.32 27.39
C GLU A 179 -11.82 -21.82 27.74
N ARG A 180 -10.67 -21.13 27.57
CA ARG A 180 -10.55 -19.69 27.82
C ARG A 180 -11.23 -18.82 26.75
N ILE A 181 -11.76 -19.42 25.68
CA ILE A 181 -12.54 -18.72 24.67
C ILE A 181 -13.95 -18.47 25.21
N GLU A 182 -14.32 -17.20 25.25
CA GLU A 182 -15.63 -16.73 25.70
C GLU A 182 -16.39 -16.04 24.58
N LYS A 183 -17.69 -15.80 24.78
CA LYS A 183 -18.58 -15.13 23.82
C LYS A 183 -18.04 -13.79 23.30
N GLY A 184 -17.22 -13.09 24.09
CA GLY A 184 -16.55 -11.85 23.69
C GLY A 184 -15.51 -12.01 22.57
N VAL A 185 -15.15 -13.23 22.14
CA VAL A 185 -14.25 -13.44 21.00
C VAL A 185 -14.84 -12.90 19.69
N PHE A 186 -16.15 -13.05 19.49
CA PHE A 186 -16.82 -12.63 18.25
C PHE A 186 -16.85 -11.11 18.06
N THR A 187 -16.73 -10.33 19.13
CA THR A 187 -16.60 -8.87 19.00
C THR A 187 -15.21 -8.47 18.53
N ARG A 188 -14.20 -9.33 18.70
CA ARG A 188 -12.83 -9.13 18.21
C ARG A 188 -12.60 -9.67 16.80
N LEU A 189 -13.33 -10.71 16.43
CA LEU A 189 -13.25 -11.31 15.09
C LEU A 189 -14.09 -10.53 14.07
N THR A 190 -13.81 -9.23 13.96
CA THR A 190 -14.33 -8.38 12.88
C THR A 190 -13.22 -7.52 12.32
N ALA A 191 -13.26 -7.20 11.02
CA ALA A 191 -12.27 -6.33 10.40
C ALA A 191 -12.19 -4.95 11.07
N ALA A 192 -13.34 -4.39 11.48
CA ALA A 192 -13.40 -3.12 12.20
C ALA A 192 -12.67 -3.18 13.55
N ALA A 193 -12.92 -4.22 14.35
CA ALA A 193 -12.24 -4.40 15.63
C ALA A 193 -10.73 -4.62 15.45
N ALA A 194 -10.32 -5.42 14.46
CA ALA A 194 -8.92 -5.66 14.14
C ALA A 194 -8.17 -4.36 13.83
N ILE A 195 -8.78 -3.48 13.03
CA ILE A 195 -8.25 -2.15 12.71
C ILE A 195 -8.18 -1.29 13.98
N ASP A 196 -9.28 -1.18 14.72
CA ASP A 196 -9.38 -0.29 15.87
C ASP A 196 -8.55 -0.70 17.10
N HIS A 197 -8.07 -1.95 17.16
CA HIS A 197 -7.16 -2.42 18.20
C HIS A 197 -5.72 -1.99 17.98
N LYS A 198 -5.29 -1.72 16.74
CA LYS A 198 -3.92 -1.28 16.44
C LYS A 198 -3.77 0.21 16.75
N ARG A 199 -3.80 0.56 18.05
CA ARG A 199 -3.78 1.94 18.59
C ARG A 199 -2.37 2.44 18.98
N GLN A 200 -1.32 1.69 18.68
CA GLN A 200 0.05 2.18 18.82
C GLN A 200 0.32 3.36 17.87
N ILE A 201 1.40 4.10 18.11
CA ILE A 201 1.86 5.15 17.18
C ILE A 201 2.13 4.49 15.81
N GLY A 202 1.57 5.07 14.74
CA GLY A 202 1.63 4.50 13.39
C GLY A 202 0.67 3.32 13.12
N GLY A 203 -0.19 2.97 14.09
CA GLY A 203 -1.20 1.93 13.90
C GLY A 203 -2.39 2.37 13.04
N THR A 204 -3.21 1.40 12.62
CA THR A 204 -4.31 1.59 11.66
C THR A 204 -5.63 2.02 12.28
N ALA A 205 -5.73 2.08 13.62
CA ALA A 205 -6.96 2.49 14.30
C ALA A 205 -7.43 3.86 13.83
N LYS A 206 -8.75 4.05 13.70
CA LYS A 206 -9.33 5.29 13.15
C LYS A 206 -8.80 6.55 13.85
N VAL A 207 -8.74 6.52 15.19
CA VAL A 207 -8.22 7.63 16.00
C VAL A 207 -6.77 7.99 15.67
N ARG A 208 -5.94 7.01 15.31
CA ARG A 208 -4.53 7.23 14.93
C ARG A 208 -4.38 7.76 13.51
N VAL A 209 -5.18 7.26 12.58
CA VAL A 209 -5.21 7.76 11.21
C VAL A 209 -5.68 9.22 11.19
N GLU A 210 -6.77 9.55 11.90
CA GLU A 210 -7.26 10.93 12.02
C GLU A 210 -6.26 11.85 12.72
N GLN A 211 -5.58 11.36 13.76
CA GLN A 211 -4.48 12.11 14.39
C GLN A 211 -3.37 12.40 13.38
N ARG A 212 -2.94 11.39 12.61
CA ARG A 212 -1.85 11.55 11.64
C ARG A 212 -2.20 12.50 10.51
N ILE A 213 -3.46 12.49 10.06
CA ILE A 213 -3.96 13.45 9.07
C ILE A 213 -3.82 14.87 9.60
N ARG A 214 -4.28 15.16 10.81
CA ARG A 214 -4.16 16.51 11.43
C ARG A 214 -2.71 16.96 11.56
N GLU A 215 -1.80 16.06 11.97
CA GLU A 215 -0.37 16.36 12.06
C GLU A 215 0.23 16.73 10.69
N LEU A 216 -0.17 16.00 9.63
CA LEU A 216 0.29 16.28 8.27
C LEU A 216 -0.30 17.58 7.72
N GLU A 217 -1.57 17.86 7.99
CA GLU A 217 -2.21 19.13 7.62
C GLU A 217 -1.51 20.32 8.27
N GLN A 218 -1.18 20.22 9.56
CA GLN A 218 -0.43 21.26 10.28
C GLN A 218 1.02 21.40 9.79
N PHE A 219 1.67 20.31 9.39
CA PHE A 219 3.04 20.37 8.86
C PHE A 219 3.10 20.99 7.45
N LEU A 220 2.03 20.83 6.66
CA LEU A 220 1.94 21.32 5.28
C LEU A 220 1.37 22.74 5.17
N SER A 221 0.73 23.26 6.22
CA SER A 221 0.22 24.64 6.31
C SER A 221 1.34 25.63 6.63
#